data_AF-A0AA39GPZ6-F1
#
_entry.id   AF-A0AA39GPZ6-F1
#
_cell.length_a   1.000
_cell.length_b   1.000
_cell.length_c   1.000
_cell.angle_alpha   90.00
_cell.angle_beta   90.00
_cell.angle_gamma   90.00
#
_symmetry.space_group_name_H-M   'P 1'
#
loop_
_entity.id
_entity.type
_entity.pdbx_description
1 polymer ?
#
loop_
_entity_poly.entity_id
_entity_poly.type
_entity_poly.pdbx_seq_one_letter_code
_entity_poly.pdbx_strand_id
1 'polypeptide(L)'
;MPLVVHFLVQIRQFVRDQNGDLLSDWLRVEPNASGQYQELQAELRASYKSRSGKSGRGGKSIDQEVEDALPQEDDVPEGQGTAWPGLIAFMKDYMSFWREVDFDDLLGAHQLLSSLVNSCATAFGQPTYGAMLLKTSMSLSETLARLTMSLSRRPDLTRKLRGGAAGDEDKSIAETSAEIIQKIFTICLTDRSKSRFEAPEGKKVGVYMFANLVLKLLFACRRTTLAKMIFVNISSISPPLALYPAAQRVTFLYYLGRFNLANAHYLRASHCLQEAYLQTPPSFVSHRTTILTYLIPCNILLGRFPSQNLLERPEAARTLAPVFLPLCQAVRSGNFIDFQACLQQHEDWLFDKGLLLPLTHRLRPLLWRSLSRKTFLLTYVPPTDANSRKAATLDLSHLHTAAVYIQRRLEGWIPSGSGSGPGSRSAANPLLKKATSNSAETTLSPPPEGPRRLRPNEGLLWGNAEVTQDDVEMTVATLVQQGLMHGFVAHGQGRFAIIGAKAKGPVVAGWPSVWQAVRDRRYDEEFDPDEVPGWVKG
;
A
#
# COMPACT_ATOMS: atom_id res chain seq x y z
N MET A 1 10.24 -40.30 33.80
CA MET A 1 8.89 -40.05 33.25
C MET A 1 9.04 -39.83 31.75
N PRO A 2 8.06 -40.21 30.90
CA PRO A 2 8.05 -39.84 29.49
C PRO A 2 8.16 -38.31 29.34
N LEU A 3 8.91 -37.82 28.35
CA LEU A 3 9.15 -36.39 28.16
C LEU A 3 7.85 -35.66 27.80
N VAL A 4 6.93 -36.34 27.11
CA VAL A 4 5.57 -35.84 26.80
C VAL A 4 4.78 -35.57 28.08
N VAL A 5 4.79 -36.49 29.04
CA VAL A 5 4.06 -36.34 30.31
C VAL A 5 4.67 -35.22 31.14
N HIS A 6 6.01 -35.15 31.21
CA HIS A 6 6.70 -34.05 31.90
C HIS A 6 6.33 -32.69 31.28
N PHE A 7 6.30 -32.60 29.95
CA PHE A 7 5.90 -31.39 29.24
C PHE A 7 4.47 -30.97 29.61
N LEU A 8 3.51 -31.88 29.56
CA LEU A 8 2.11 -31.58 29.88
C LEU A 8 1.90 -31.18 31.34
N VAL A 9 2.63 -31.80 32.28
CA VAL A 9 2.61 -31.43 33.70
C VAL A 9 3.14 -30.01 33.91
N GLN A 10 4.20 -29.61 33.21
CA GLN A 10 4.71 -28.24 33.26
C GLN A 10 3.69 -27.23 32.68
N ILE A 11 3.05 -27.56 31.56
CA ILE A 11 1.96 -26.74 31.00
C ILE A 11 0.82 -26.59 32.01
N ARG A 12 0.41 -27.67 32.69
CA ARG A 12 -0.60 -27.59 33.76
C ARG A 12 -0.17 -26.65 34.88
N GLN A 13 1.09 -26.71 35.29
CA GLN A 13 1.61 -25.83 36.34
C GLN A 13 1.53 -24.36 35.92
N PHE A 14 1.94 -24.01 34.69
CA PHE A 14 1.80 -22.64 34.19
C PHE A 14 0.35 -22.20 34.07
N VAL A 15 -0.57 -23.12 33.75
CA VAL A 15 -2.01 -22.85 33.72
C VAL A 15 -2.54 -22.54 35.12
N ARG A 16 -2.15 -23.35 36.12
CA ARG A 16 -2.50 -23.12 37.53
C ARG A 16 -1.96 -21.79 38.04
N ASP A 17 -0.72 -21.46 37.70
CA ASP A 17 -0.07 -20.21 38.11
C ASP A 17 -0.52 -18.98 37.28
N GLN A 18 -1.44 -19.17 36.33
CA GLN A 18 -1.91 -18.13 35.40
C GLN A 18 -0.78 -17.43 34.61
N ASN A 19 0.33 -18.13 34.38
CA ASN A 19 1.53 -17.56 33.80
C ASN A 19 1.57 -17.70 32.28
N GLY A 20 0.92 -16.76 31.58
CA GLY A 20 0.87 -16.71 30.12
C GLY A 20 2.23 -16.51 29.44
N ASP A 21 3.22 -15.96 30.15
CA ASP A 21 4.55 -15.68 29.61
C ASP A 21 5.35 -16.98 29.46
N LEU A 22 5.44 -17.77 30.54
CA LEU A 22 6.07 -19.08 30.51
C LEU A 22 5.34 -20.05 29.57
N LEU A 23 4.01 -19.96 29.54
CA LEU A 23 3.18 -20.74 28.62
C LEU A 23 3.54 -20.44 27.16
N SER A 24 3.71 -19.17 26.80
CA SER A 24 4.13 -18.76 25.46
C SER A 24 5.56 -19.16 25.13
N ASP A 25 6.46 -19.17 26.12
CA ASP A 25 7.86 -19.57 25.93
C ASP A 25 7.99 -21.08 25.69
N TRP A 26 7.14 -21.89 26.33
CA TRP A 26 7.12 -23.35 26.17
C TRP A 26 6.37 -23.83 24.93
N LEU A 27 5.38 -23.07 24.45
CA LEU A 27 4.55 -23.43 23.29
C LEU A 27 5.06 -22.87 21.95
N ARG A 28 6.36 -22.60 21.84
CA ARG A 28 6.96 -22.10 20.59
C ARG A 28 6.88 -23.13 19.48
N VAL A 29 6.73 -22.63 18.25
CA VAL A 29 6.77 -23.42 17.01
C VAL A 29 7.80 -22.78 16.11
N GLU A 30 9.02 -23.30 16.14
CA GLU A 30 10.16 -22.79 15.39
C GLU A 30 10.86 -23.94 14.64
N PRO A 31 11.31 -23.73 13.39
CA PRO A 31 12.06 -24.75 12.65
C PRO A 31 13.41 -25.10 13.30
N ASN A 32 14.03 -24.14 13.98
CA ASN A 32 15.30 -24.31 14.70
C ASN A 32 15.05 -24.59 16.18
N ALA A 33 14.03 -25.40 16.49
CA ALA A 33 13.65 -25.69 17.86
C ALA A 33 14.85 -26.23 18.66
N SER A 34 14.93 -25.88 19.95
CA SER A 34 15.97 -26.38 20.84
C SER A 34 15.94 -27.92 20.87
N GLY A 35 17.06 -28.56 21.25
CA GLY A 35 17.20 -30.02 21.28
C GLY A 35 16.06 -30.74 22.02
N GLN A 36 15.47 -30.08 23.03
CA GLN A 36 14.33 -30.58 23.78
C GLN A 36 13.07 -30.85 22.91
N TYR A 37 12.78 -30.02 21.91
CA TYR A 37 11.64 -30.25 21.01
C TYR A 37 11.93 -31.34 19.97
N GLN A 38 13.19 -31.51 19.58
CA GLN A 38 13.60 -32.62 18.70
C GLN A 38 13.49 -33.97 19.42
N GLU A 39 13.90 -34.01 20.69
CA GLU A 39 13.73 -35.17 21.58
C GLU A 39 12.24 -35.47 21.82
N LEU A 40 11.42 -34.43 22.08
CA LEU A 40 9.96 -34.57 22.19
C LEU A 40 9.36 -35.15 20.90
N GLN A 41 9.75 -34.62 19.74
CA GLN A 41 9.29 -35.12 18.45
C GLN A 41 9.70 -36.58 18.21
N ALA A 42 10.93 -36.96 18.56
CA ALA A 42 11.42 -38.33 18.44
C ALA A 42 10.62 -39.30 19.34
N GLU A 43 10.37 -38.91 20.60
CA GLU A 43 9.54 -39.69 21.52
C GLU A 43 8.10 -39.83 20.99
N LEU A 44 7.51 -38.75 20.50
CA LEU A 44 6.16 -38.74 19.92
C LEU A 44 6.04 -39.70 18.73
N ARG A 45 7.02 -39.69 17.82
CA ARG A 45 7.04 -40.58 16.64
C ARG A 45 7.30 -42.04 17.01
N ALA A 46 8.11 -42.30 18.04
CA ALA A 46 8.42 -43.65 18.49
C ALA A 46 7.24 -44.29 19.25
N SER A 47 6.63 -43.52 20.16
CA SER A 47 5.63 -44.02 21.11
C SER A 47 4.19 -43.98 20.58
N TYR A 48 3.88 -43.07 19.64
CA TYR A 48 2.50 -42.83 19.17
C TYR A 48 2.40 -42.85 17.64
N LYS A 49 2.41 -44.05 17.04
CA LYS A 49 2.44 -44.27 15.57
C LYS A 49 1.21 -43.77 14.79
N SER A 50 0.11 -43.44 15.46
CA SER A 50 -1.11 -42.86 14.84
C SER A 50 -1.88 -42.02 15.89
N ARG A 51 -2.76 -41.10 15.48
CA ARG A 51 -3.64 -40.31 16.40
C ARG A 51 -4.53 -41.22 17.27
N SER A 52 -4.89 -42.39 16.74
CA SER A 52 -5.57 -43.49 17.45
C SER A 52 -4.60 -44.58 17.95
N GLY A 53 -3.32 -44.48 17.61
CA GLY A 53 -2.29 -45.47 17.93
C GLY A 53 -1.97 -45.46 19.42
N LYS A 54 -2.36 -46.54 20.10
CA LYS A 54 -1.98 -46.83 21.49
C LYS A 54 -0.46 -46.93 21.63
N SER A 55 0.10 -46.47 22.76
CA SER A 55 1.50 -46.75 23.07
C SER A 55 1.68 -48.25 23.35
N GLY A 56 2.28 -48.97 22.40
CA GLY A 56 2.45 -50.43 22.49
C GLY A 56 1.14 -51.25 22.56
N ARG A 57 1.24 -52.52 22.97
CA ARG A 57 0.08 -53.39 23.22
C ARG A 57 -0.62 -52.94 24.51
N GLY A 58 -1.57 -52.02 24.40
CA GLY A 58 -2.49 -51.66 25.49
C GLY A 58 -2.28 -50.28 26.15
N GLY A 59 -1.35 -49.45 25.68
CA GLY A 59 -1.15 -48.11 26.22
C GLY A 59 -2.19 -47.07 25.77
N LYS A 60 -2.12 -45.88 26.37
CA LYS A 60 -3.05 -44.78 26.13
C LYS A 60 -2.78 -44.12 24.77
N SER A 61 -3.81 -43.50 24.18
CA SER A 61 -3.61 -42.62 23.02
C SER A 61 -3.02 -41.29 23.47
N ILE A 62 -2.40 -40.55 22.54
CA ILE A 62 -1.87 -39.21 22.83
C ILE A 62 -2.96 -38.25 23.34
N ASP A 63 -4.17 -38.37 22.80
CA ASP A 63 -5.31 -37.55 23.21
C ASP A 63 -5.75 -37.86 24.66
N GLN A 64 -5.71 -39.14 25.06
CA GLN A 64 -6.01 -39.56 26.44
C GLN A 64 -4.93 -39.09 27.42
N GLU A 65 -3.65 -39.15 27.03
CA GLU A 65 -2.56 -38.62 27.87
C GLU A 65 -2.68 -37.12 28.10
N VAL A 66 -3.11 -36.36 27.08
CA VAL A 66 -3.38 -34.92 27.22
C VAL A 66 -4.56 -34.67 28.17
N GLU A 67 -5.64 -35.44 28.06
CA GLU A 67 -6.81 -35.33 28.96
C GLU A 67 -6.43 -35.65 30.42
N ASP A 68 -5.68 -36.73 30.64
CA ASP A 68 -5.26 -37.15 31.98
C ASP A 68 -4.29 -36.15 32.62
N ALA A 69 -3.41 -35.55 31.82
CA ALA A 69 -2.43 -34.58 32.30
C ALA A 69 -3.02 -33.18 32.53
N LEU A 70 -4.13 -32.82 31.87
CA LEU A 70 -4.81 -31.52 31.97
C LEU A 70 -6.28 -31.69 32.40
N PRO A 71 -6.55 -32.20 33.62
CA PRO A 71 -7.91 -32.37 34.10
C PRO A 71 -8.61 -31.01 34.27
N GLN A 72 -9.92 -31.01 34.08
CA GLN A 72 -10.77 -29.88 34.45
C GLN A 72 -11.13 -30.02 35.92
N GLU A 73 -10.75 -29.03 36.72
CA GLU A 73 -11.04 -28.97 38.15
C GLU A 73 -12.17 -27.96 38.39
N ASP A 74 -13.25 -28.42 39.02
CA ASP A 74 -14.40 -27.57 39.34
C ASP A 74 -14.13 -26.67 40.57
N ASP A 75 -13.38 -27.18 41.55
CA ASP A 75 -13.04 -26.49 42.81
C ASP A 75 -11.57 -26.01 42.81
N VAL A 76 -11.30 -24.94 42.06
CA VAL A 76 -9.96 -24.35 41.96
C VAL A 76 -9.75 -23.31 43.07
N PRO A 77 -8.64 -23.34 43.84
CA PRO A 77 -8.34 -22.32 44.84
C PRO A 77 -8.30 -20.90 44.26
N GLU A 78 -8.65 -19.88 45.07
CA GLU A 78 -8.57 -18.48 44.65
C GLU A 78 -7.17 -18.14 44.12
N GLY A 79 -7.12 -17.54 42.92
CA GLY A 79 -5.89 -17.17 42.24
C GLY A 79 -5.27 -18.26 41.36
N GLN A 80 -5.78 -19.50 41.39
CA GLN A 80 -5.32 -20.57 40.49
C GLN A 80 -6.23 -20.73 39.27
N GLY A 81 -5.65 -21.15 38.14
CA GLY A 81 -6.37 -21.51 36.92
C GLY A 81 -6.58 -23.02 36.76
N THR A 82 -7.52 -23.40 35.91
CA THR A 82 -7.72 -24.80 35.47
C THR A 82 -7.65 -24.90 33.95
N ALA A 83 -7.33 -26.08 33.44
CA ALA A 83 -7.50 -26.38 32.03
C ALA A 83 -8.98 -26.26 31.64
N TRP A 84 -9.24 -25.85 30.39
CA TRP A 84 -10.58 -25.76 29.82
C TRP A 84 -10.66 -26.58 28.52
N PRO A 85 -11.85 -26.96 28.04
CA PRO A 85 -11.99 -27.81 26.85
C PRO A 85 -11.24 -27.28 25.62
N GLY A 86 -11.26 -25.96 25.42
CA GLY A 86 -10.52 -25.31 24.33
C GLY A 86 -9.00 -25.48 24.43
N LEU A 87 -8.44 -25.33 25.64
CA LEU A 87 -7.00 -25.55 25.86
C LEU A 87 -6.63 -27.02 25.61
N ILE A 88 -7.43 -27.96 26.12
CA ILE A 88 -7.18 -29.40 25.94
C ILE A 88 -7.18 -29.75 24.44
N ALA A 89 -8.16 -29.26 23.67
CA ALA A 89 -8.20 -29.45 22.23
C ALA A 89 -6.98 -28.86 21.52
N PHE A 90 -6.58 -27.63 21.88
CA PHE A 90 -5.37 -27.01 21.35
C PHE A 90 -4.10 -27.81 21.68
N MET A 91 -3.98 -28.34 22.90
CA MET A 91 -2.83 -29.14 23.30
C MET A 91 -2.75 -30.48 22.55
N LYS A 92 -3.89 -31.13 22.25
CA LYS A 92 -3.93 -32.32 21.40
C LYS A 92 -3.43 -32.03 19.98
N ASP A 93 -3.84 -30.90 19.41
CA ASP A 93 -3.38 -30.46 18.09
C ASP A 93 -1.91 -30.03 18.11
N TYR A 94 -1.42 -29.43 19.21
CA TYR A 94 -0.01 -29.09 19.39
C TYR A 94 0.89 -30.33 19.42
N MET A 95 0.46 -31.39 20.13
CA MET A 95 1.17 -32.66 20.15
C MET A 95 1.13 -33.37 18.80
N SER A 96 -0.01 -33.31 18.11
CA SER A 96 -0.14 -33.84 16.75
C SER A 96 0.74 -33.08 15.75
N PHE A 97 0.82 -31.75 15.87
CA PHE A 97 1.70 -30.90 15.08
C PHE A 97 3.16 -31.36 15.22
N TRP A 98 3.70 -31.47 16.43
CA TRP A 98 5.10 -31.87 16.61
C TRP A 98 5.39 -33.28 16.13
N ARG A 99 4.43 -34.20 16.25
CA ARG A 99 4.58 -35.55 15.69
C ARG A 99 4.72 -35.54 14.17
N GLU A 100 3.86 -34.79 13.50
CA GLU A 100 3.68 -34.85 12.04
C GLU A 100 4.52 -33.84 11.27
N VAL A 101 4.95 -32.74 11.92
CA VAL A 101 5.64 -31.66 11.21
C VAL A 101 6.94 -32.14 10.58
N ASP A 102 7.02 -31.91 9.28
CA ASP A 102 8.24 -31.95 8.50
C ASP A 102 8.50 -30.53 7.99
N PHE A 103 9.58 -29.90 8.48
CA PHE A 103 9.92 -28.53 8.10
C PHE A 103 10.49 -28.43 6.69
N ASP A 104 10.88 -29.55 6.07
CA ASP A 104 11.29 -29.59 4.66
C ASP A 104 10.07 -29.55 3.73
N ASP A 105 8.92 -30.09 4.17
CA ASP A 105 7.62 -29.90 3.51
C ASP A 105 6.92 -28.63 4.02
N LEU A 106 7.28 -27.50 3.41
CA LEU A 106 6.69 -26.20 3.73
C LEU A 106 5.16 -26.15 3.61
N LEU A 107 4.57 -26.96 2.71
CA LEU A 107 3.13 -26.95 2.51
C LEU A 107 2.42 -27.76 3.61
N GLY A 108 2.89 -28.96 3.89
CA GLY A 108 2.38 -29.77 5.00
C GLY A 108 2.53 -29.04 6.34
N ALA A 109 3.70 -28.43 6.58
CA ALA A 109 3.95 -27.60 7.77
C ALA A 109 2.96 -26.42 7.87
N HIS A 110 2.61 -25.79 6.76
CA HIS A 110 1.63 -24.70 6.73
C HIS A 110 0.20 -25.16 7.06
N GLN A 111 -0.21 -26.31 6.53
CA GLN A 111 -1.54 -26.88 6.82
C GLN A 111 -1.66 -27.26 8.30
N LEU A 112 -0.64 -27.92 8.85
CA LEU A 112 -0.58 -28.29 10.27
C LEU A 112 -0.58 -27.04 11.16
N LEU A 113 0.23 -26.02 10.83
CA LEU A 113 0.27 -24.77 11.58
C LEU A 113 -1.04 -23.98 11.49
N SER A 114 -1.70 -24.00 10.34
CA SER A 114 -3.02 -23.36 10.17
C SER A 114 -4.08 -24.00 11.05
N SER A 115 -4.09 -25.34 11.12
CA SER A 115 -4.97 -26.09 12.02
C SER A 115 -4.68 -25.74 13.49
N LEU A 116 -3.40 -25.71 13.88
CA LEU A 116 -2.95 -25.36 15.23
C LEU A 116 -3.33 -23.93 15.64
N VAL A 117 -3.16 -22.95 14.75
CA VAL A 117 -3.55 -21.55 15.02
C VAL A 117 -5.07 -21.45 15.15
N ASN A 118 -5.83 -22.21 14.36
CA ASN A 118 -7.29 -22.22 14.45
C ASN A 118 -7.80 -22.86 15.75
N SER A 119 -7.17 -23.94 16.25
CA SER A 119 -7.51 -24.49 17.57
C SER A 119 -7.07 -23.57 18.71
N CYS A 120 -5.91 -22.91 18.57
CA CYS A 120 -5.47 -21.84 19.49
C CYS A 120 -6.48 -20.69 19.54
N ALA A 121 -7.03 -20.26 18.40
CA ALA A 121 -8.04 -19.21 18.33
C ALA A 121 -9.31 -19.58 19.12
N THR A 122 -9.75 -20.84 19.03
CA THR A 122 -10.88 -21.35 19.81
C THR A 122 -10.57 -21.34 21.30
N ALA A 123 -9.37 -21.80 21.71
CA ALA A 123 -8.94 -21.78 23.11
C ALA A 123 -8.84 -20.35 23.67
N PHE A 124 -8.30 -19.42 22.87
CA PHE A 124 -8.16 -18.00 23.18
C PHE A 124 -9.51 -17.28 23.33
N GLY A 125 -10.58 -17.80 22.70
CA GLY A 125 -11.94 -17.29 22.81
C GLY A 125 -12.51 -17.31 24.23
N GLN A 126 -12.02 -18.18 25.12
CA GLN A 126 -12.58 -18.36 26.46
C GLN A 126 -12.51 -17.07 27.29
N PRO A 127 -13.63 -16.58 27.89
CA PRO A 127 -13.65 -15.29 28.58
C PRO A 127 -12.67 -15.18 29.75
N THR A 128 -12.61 -16.21 30.62
CA THR A 128 -11.84 -16.18 31.87
C THR A 128 -10.34 -16.37 31.65
N TYR A 129 -9.94 -17.51 31.07
CA TYR A 129 -8.52 -17.90 30.98
C TYR A 129 -7.90 -17.61 29.60
N GLY A 130 -8.69 -17.23 28.59
CA GLY A 130 -8.18 -17.07 27.23
C GLY A 130 -7.10 -16.00 27.08
N ALA A 131 -7.08 -14.98 27.95
CA ALA A 131 -6.04 -13.96 27.95
C ALA A 131 -4.63 -14.52 28.20
N MET A 132 -4.51 -15.64 28.92
CA MET A 132 -3.23 -16.33 29.15
C MET A 132 -2.56 -16.79 27.84
N LEU A 133 -3.36 -17.10 26.82
CA LEU A 133 -2.86 -17.53 25.53
C LEU A 133 -2.49 -16.38 24.59
N LEU A 134 -2.61 -15.10 25.00
CA LEU A 134 -2.38 -13.97 24.11
C LEU A 134 -1.00 -14.01 23.44
N LYS A 135 0.07 -14.15 24.23
CA LYS A 135 1.45 -14.19 23.70
C LYS A 135 1.68 -15.43 22.81
N THR A 136 1.11 -16.58 23.19
CA THR A 136 1.14 -17.80 22.38
C THR A 136 0.43 -17.58 21.04
N SER A 137 -0.79 -17.04 21.03
CA SER A 137 -1.55 -16.74 19.82
C SER A 137 -0.83 -15.72 18.92
N MET A 138 -0.17 -14.73 19.50
CA MET A 138 0.67 -13.78 18.77
C MET A 138 1.83 -14.50 18.09
N SER A 139 2.61 -15.28 18.83
CA SER A 139 3.77 -16.03 18.32
C SER A 139 3.37 -16.98 17.17
N LEU A 140 2.33 -17.80 17.38
CA LEU A 140 1.83 -18.73 16.36
C LEU A 140 1.32 -17.99 15.11
N SER A 141 0.60 -16.88 15.28
CA SER A 141 0.10 -16.07 14.16
C SER A 141 1.23 -15.40 13.37
N GLU A 142 2.32 -14.98 14.03
CA GLU A 142 3.50 -14.46 13.33
C GLU A 142 4.22 -15.56 12.54
N THR A 143 4.39 -16.75 13.12
CA THR A 143 5.00 -17.89 12.42
C THR A 143 4.16 -18.30 11.23
N LEU A 144 2.83 -18.36 11.37
CA LEU A 144 1.91 -18.62 10.27
C LEU A 144 2.07 -17.55 9.18
N ALA A 145 2.03 -16.27 9.54
CA ALA A 145 2.19 -15.19 8.59
C ALA A 145 3.55 -15.23 7.87
N ARG A 146 4.64 -15.54 8.59
CA ARG A 146 5.99 -15.70 8.00
C ARG A 146 6.03 -16.85 7.00
N LEU A 147 5.49 -18.02 7.36
CA LEU A 147 5.45 -19.20 6.49
C LEU A 147 4.58 -18.96 5.25
N THR A 148 3.39 -18.38 5.45
CA THR A 148 2.48 -17.96 4.37
C THR A 148 3.16 -16.99 3.40
N MET A 149 3.93 -16.02 3.90
CA MET A 149 4.68 -15.08 3.07
C MET A 149 5.88 -15.73 2.34
N SER A 150 6.47 -16.78 2.91
CA SER A 150 7.52 -17.56 2.25
C SER A 150 6.94 -18.38 1.09
N LEU A 151 5.79 -19.04 1.32
CA LEU A 151 5.06 -19.80 0.32
C LEU A 151 4.54 -18.89 -0.82
N SER A 152 4.04 -17.70 -0.51
CA SER A 152 3.56 -16.78 -1.55
C SER A 152 4.67 -16.27 -2.49
N ARG A 153 5.93 -16.30 -2.04
CA ARG A 153 7.11 -16.01 -2.89
C ARG A 153 7.55 -17.19 -3.74
N ARG A 154 7.01 -18.39 -3.53
CA ARG A 154 7.29 -19.64 -4.26
C ARG A 154 6.03 -20.13 -4.99
N PRO A 155 5.63 -19.46 -6.09
CA PRO A 155 4.38 -19.77 -6.79
C PRO A 155 4.35 -21.20 -7.37
N ASP A 156 5.52 -21.78 -7.64
CA ASP A 156 5.74 -23.17 -8.08
C ASP A 156 5.14 -24.21 -7.12
N LEU A 157 5.25 -24.00 -5.81
CA LEU A 157 4.68 -24.89 -4.80
C LEU A 157 3.17 -24.66 -4.63
N THR A 158 2.72 -23.40 -4.67
CA THR A 158 1.30 -23.06 -4.52
C THR A 158 0.43 -23.49 -5.70
N ARG A 159 1.00 -23.64 -6.91
CA ARG A 159 0.29 -24.13 -8.10
C ARG A 159 -0.21 -25.56 -7.94
N LYS A 160 0.46 -26.39 -7.13
CA LYS A 160 0.06 -27.79 -6.87
C LYS A 160 -1.27 -27.91 -6.11
N LEU A 161 -1.68 -26.88 -5.35
CA LEU A 161 -3.00 -26.86 -4.67
C LEU A 161 -4.13 -26.37 -5.57
N ARG A 162 -3.85 -25.44 -6.50
CA ARG A 162 -4.84 -24.89 -7.44
C ARG A 162 -5.31 -25.89 -8.51
N GLY A 163 -4.79 -27.12 -8.48
CA GLY A 163 -5.14 -28.19 -9.42
C GLY A 163 -6.33 -29.04 -9.00
N GLY A 164 -6.92 -28.82 -7.82
CA GLY A 164 -8.03 -29.62 -7.30
C GLY A 164 -9.28 -28.79 -7.04
N ALA A 165 -10.35 -29.10 -7.79
CA ALA A 165 -11.73 -28.62 -7.67
C ALA A 165 -12.03 -27.20 -8.20
N ALA A 166 -12.40 -27.14 -9.49
CA ALA A 166 -13.15 -26.02 -10.06
C ALA A 166 -14.55 -25.95 -9.42
N GLY A 167 -14.81 -24.98 -8.54
CA GLY A 167 -16.15 -24.85 -7.95
C GLY A 167 -16.40 -23.65 -7.03
N ASP A 168 -15.39 -23.16 -6.31
CA ASP A 168 -15.47 -21.91 -5.54
C ASP A 168 -14.31 -21.00 -5.98
N GLU A 169 -14.42 -19.67 -5.85
CA GLU A 169 -13.28 -18.79 -6.04
C GLU A 169 -12.12 -19.25 -5.13
N ASP A 170 -11.15 -19.99 -5.69
CA ASP A 170 -10.09 -20.64 -4.91
C ASP A 170 -9.36 -19.63 -4.02
N LYS A 171 -9.76 -19.59 -2.75
CA LYS A 171 -9.18 -18.72 -1.74
C LYS A 171 -7.70 -18.99 -1.68
N SER A 172 -6.89 -17.94 -1.77
CA SER A 172 -5.45 -18.12 -1.66
C SER A 172 -5.08 -18.61 -0.26
N ILE A 173 -4.01 -19.41 -0.14
CA ILE A 173 -3.47 -19.88 1.16
C ILE A 173 -3.32 -18.72 2.16
N ALA A 174 -2.96 -17.55 1.64
CA ALA A 174 -2.77 -16.35 2.41
C ALA A 174 -4.07 -15.63 2.77
N GLU A 175 -5.14 -15.74 1.96
CA GLU A 175 -6.50 -15.36 2.37
C GLU A 175 -6.99 -16.27 3.50
N THR A 176 -6.82 -17.60 3.41
CA THR A 176 -7.19 -18.53 4.49
C THR A 176 -6.42 -18.23 5.78
N SER A 177 -5.12 -17.97 5.68
CA SER A 177 -4.30 -17.55 6.83
C SER A 177 -4.80 -16.23 7.44
N ALA A 178 -5.18 -15.27 6.59
CA ALA A 178 -5.72 -13.99 7.04
C ALA A 178 -7.08 -14.17 7.75
N GLU A 179 -7.97 -15.04 7.25
CA GLU A 179 -9.24 -15.36 7.89
C GLU A 179 -9.06 -15.97 9.27
N ILE A 180 -8.11 -16.90 9.44
CA ILE A 180 -7.80 -17.51 10.75
C ILE A 180 -7.35 -16.43 11.74
N ILE A 181 -6.40 -15.58 11.36
CA ILE A 181 -5.89 -14.51 12.24
C ILE A 181 -6.98 -13.46 12.49
N GLN A 182 -7.86 -13.21 11.51
CA GLN A 182 -8.98 -12.29 11.65
C GLN A 182 -10.00 -12.75 12.71
N LYS A 183 -10.19 -14.07 12.90
CA LYS A 183 -10.99 -14.58 14.02
C LYS A 183 -10.40 -14.16 15.36
N ILE A 184 -9.08 -14.30 15.53
CA ILE A 184 -8.36 -13.91 16.76
C ILE A 184 -8.44 -12.39 16.97
N PHE A 185 -8.24 -11.61 15.91
CA PHE A 185 -8.45 -10.15 15.94
C PHE A 185 -9.85 -9.79 16.43
N THR A 186 -10.88 -10.49 15.95
CA THR A 186 -12.28 -10.23 16.32
C THR A 186 -12.52 -10.54 17.79
N ILE A 187 -11.96 -11.62 18.33
CA ILE A 187 -11.99 -11.95 19.77
C ILE A 187 -11.34 -10.85 20.60
N CYS A 188 -10.19 -10.32 20.16
CA CYS A 188 -9.52 -9.21 20.86
C CYS A 188 -10.35 -7.92 20.84
N LEU A 189 -11.04 -7.66 19.72
CA LEU A 189 -11.82 -6.45 19.51
C LEU A 189 -13.11 -6.43 20.34
N THR A 190 -13.77 -7.58 20.50
CA THR A 190 -15.03 -7.72 21.25
C THR A 190 -14.82 -7.98 22.75
N ASP A 191 -13.57 -8.04 23.20
CA ASP A 191 -13.22 -8.21 24.60
C ASP A 191 -13.79 -7.08 25.47
N ARG A 192 -14.41 -7.46 26.60
CA ARG A 192 -15.14 -6.52 27.48
C ARG A 192 -14.39 -6.16 28.76
N SER A 193 -13.10 -6.53 28.86
CA SER A 193 -12.27 -6.32 30.05
C SER A 193 -12.16 -4.84 30.49
N LYS A 194 -11.95 -3.92 29.53
CA LYS A 194 -11.76 -2.48 29.77
C LYS A 194 -12.57 -1.61 28.82
N SER A 195 -12.84 -0.36 29.21
CA SER A 195 -13.48 0.63 28.34
C SER A 195 -12.62 0.95 27.11
N ARG A 196 -13.24 1.52 26.06
CA ARG A 196 -12.58 1.87 24.79
C ARG A 196 -11.49 2.93 24.97
N PHE A 197 -11.62 3.83 25.93
CA PHE A 197 -10.72 4.99 26.08
C PHE A 197 -9.63 4.78 27.16
N GLU A 198 -9.55 3.58 27.74
CA GLU A 198 -8.55 3.22 28.74
C GLU A 198 -7.38 2.46 28.11
N ALA A 199 -6.27 2.40 28.85
CA ALA A 199 -5.11 1.60 28.44
C ALA A 199 -5.53 0.15 28.15
N PRO A 200 -5.06 -0.44 27.03
CA PRO A 200 -5.46 -1.78 26.67
C PRO A 200 -4.90 -2.79 27.67
N GLU A 201 -5.77 -3.64 28.21
CA GLU A 201 -5.43 -4.76 29.07
C GLU A 201 -6.02 -6.06 28.51
N GLY A 202 -5.56 -7.20 29.04
CA GLY A 202 -6.03 -8.52 28.61
C GLY A 202 -5.89 -8.71 27.10
N LYS A 203 -6.96 -9.17 26.45
CA LYS A 203 -6.95 -9.49 25.01
C LYS A 203 -6.86 -8.23 24.14
N LYS A 204 -7.26 -7.05 24.64
CA LYS A 204 -7.22 -5.79 23.86
C LYS A 204 -5.82 -5.34 23.48
N VAL A 205 -4.80 -5.80 24.21
CA VAL A 205 -3.39 -5.55 23.89
C VAL A 205 -3.03 -6.06 22.50
N GLY A 206 -3.65 -7.16 22.04
CA GLY A 206 -3.37 -7.80 20.76
C GLY A 206 -4.04 -7.16 19.52
N VAL A 207 -4.99 -6.22 19.69
CA VAL A 207 -5.88 -5.76 18.60
C VAL A 207 -5.09 -5.26 17.37
N TYR A 208 -4.20 -4.29 17.56
CA TYR A 208 -3.44 -3.74 16.42
C TYR A 208 -2.38 -4.70 15.89
N MET A 209 -1.83 -5.58 16.73
CA MET A 209 -0.88 -6.58 16.25
C MET A 209 -1.54 -7.57 15.28
N PHE A 210 -2.68 -8.14 15.67
CA PHE A 210 -3.42 -9.05 14.78
C PHE A 210 -3.96 -8.32 13.55
N ALA A 211 -4.48 -7.10 13.70
CA ALA A 211 -4.88 -6.29 12.56
C ALA A 211 -3.72 -6.06 11.58
N ASN A 212 -2.53 -5.73 12.08
CA ASN A 212 -1.33 -5.52 11.25
C ASN A 212 -0.89 -6.80 10.53
N LEU A 213 -0.99 -7.97 11.16
CA LEU A 213 -0.72 -9.25 10.50
C LEU A 213 -1.73 -9.54 9.39
N VAL A 214 -3.04 -9.36 9.65
CA VAL A 214 -4.09 -9.54 8.65
C VAL A 214 -3.88 -8.58 7.48
N LEU A 215 -3.65 -7.30 7.74
CA LEU A 215 -3.37 -6.30 6.71
C LEU A 215 -2.13 -6.67 5.88
N LYS A 216 -1.06 -7.13 6.53
CA LYS A 216 0.16 -7.58 5.85
C LYS A 216 -0.11 -8.72 4.87
N LEU A 217 -0.90 -9.71 5.27
CA LEU A 217 -1.29 -10.83 4.40
C LEU A 217 -2.19 -10.37 3.25
N LEU A 218 -3.25 -9.59 3.52
CA LEU A 218 -4.17 -9.11 2.49
C LEU A 218 -3.48 -8.26 1.41
N PHE A 219 -2.55 -7.38 1.82
CA PHE A 219 -1.76 -6.59 0.88
C PHE A 219 -0.77 -7.43 0.08
N ALA A 220 -0.24 -8.52 0.64
CA ALA A 220 0.63 -9.43 -0.09
C ALA A 220 -0.14 -10.19 -1.18
N CYS A 221 -1.39 -10.57 -0.92
CA CYS A 221 -2.27 -11.24 -1.89
C CYS A 221 -2.89 -10.30 -2.93
N ARG A 222 -2.65 -8.99 -2.85
CA ARG A 222 -3.33 -7.96 -3.64
C ARG A 222 -4.86 -7.93 -3.45
N ARG A 223 -5.38 -8.46 -2.32
CA ARG A 223 -6.80 -8.40 -1.93
C ARG A 223 -7.07 -7.23 -0.98
N THR A 224 -6.71 -6.02 -1.40
CA THR A 224 -6.80 -4.82 -0.55
C THR A 224 -8.23 -4.41 -0.22
N THR A 225 -9.23 -4.88 -0.98
CA THR A 225 -10.66 -4.61 -0.74
C THR A 225 -11.14 -5.21 0.60
N LEU A 226 -10.67 -6.40 0.95
CA LEU A 226 -11.01 -7.09 2.21
C LEU A 226 -10.51 -6.33 3.45
N ALA A 227 -9.46 -5.51 3.30
CA ALA A 227 -8.93 -4.70 4.39
C ALA A 227 -9.92 -3.64 4.89
N LYS A 228 -10.91 -3.25 4.06
CA LYS A 228 -11.93 -2.26 4.43
C LYS A 228 -12.64 -2.63 5.74
N MET A 229 -12.99 -3.90 5.92
CA MET A 229 -13.70 -4.37 7.12
C MET A 229 -12.86 -4.21 8.39
N ILE A 230 -11.55 -4.42 8.30
CA ILE A 230 -10.63 -4.23 9.43
C ILE A 230 -10.61 -2.76 9.87
N PHE A 231 -10.51 -1.82 8.91
CA PHE A 231 -10.50 -0.39 9.21
C PHE A 231 -11.82 0.11 9.81
N VAL A 232 -12.96 -0.37 9.29
CA VAL A 232 -14.28 -0.04 9.83
C VAL A 232 -14.41 -0.54 11.27
N ASN A 233 -14.10 -1.82 11.51
CA ASN A 233 -14.18 -2.42 12.85
C ASN A 233 -13.30 -1.70 13.89
N ILE A 234 -12.08 -1.32 13.49
CA ILE A 234 -11.17 -0.53 14.34
C ILE A 234 -11.76 0.85 14.64
N SER A 235 -12.27 1.54 13.62
CA SER A 235 -12.90 2.85 13.78
C SER A 235 -14.09 2.83 14.75
N SER A 236 -14.84 1.72 14.79
CA SER A 236 -16.04 1.60 15.61
C SER A 236 -15.78 1.16 17.05
N ILE A 237 -14.87 0.19 17.27
CA ILE A 237 -14.78 -0.52 18.56
C ILE A 237 -13.40 -0.37 19.24
N SER A 238 -12.33 -0.21 18.46
CA SER A 238 -10.96 -0.29 19.00
C SER A 238 -10.59 0.92 19.86
N PRO A 239 -9.72 0.74 20.89
CA PRO A 239 -9.11 1.86 21.60
C PRO A 239 -8.28 2.76 20.68
N PRO A 240 -8.08 4.03 21.05
CA PRO A 240 -7.26 4.95 20.27
C PRO A 240 -5.88 4.40 19.95
N LEU A 241 -5.42 4.66 18.72
CA LEU A 241 -4.13 4.16 18.24
C LEU A 241 -2.96 4.64 19.12
N ALA A 242 -3.08 5.84 19.71
CA ALA A 242 -2.08 6.45 20.58
C ALA A 242 -1.69 5.59 21.79
N LEU A 243 -2.61 4.74 22.28
CA LEU A 243 -2.39 3.87 23.44
C LEU A 243 -1.52 2.64 23.14
N TYR A 244 -1.20 2.40 21.87
CA TYR A 244 -0.43 1.23 21.45
C TYR A 244 1.04 1.59 21.15
N PRO A 245 1.99 0.63 21.23
CA PRO A 245 3.40 0.89 20.94
C PRO A 245 3.65 1.44 19.53
N ALA A 246 4.66 2.28 19.39
CA ALA A 246 4.99 2.97 18.12
C ALA A 246 5.11 2.00 16.92
N ALA A 247 5.68 0.81 17.13
CA ALA A 247 5.80 -0.21 16.09
C ALA A 247 4.43 -0.63 15.51
N GLN A 248 3.41 -0.79 16.36
CA GLN A 248 2.06 -1.13 15.93
C GLN A 248 1.37 0.05 15.25
N ARG A 249 1.56 1.26 15.77
CA ARG A 249 1.01 2.49 15.18
C ARG A 249 1.54 2.76 13.79
N VAL A 250 2.86 2.72 13.62
CA VAL A 250 3.53 2.94 12.33
C VAL A 250 3.06 1.91 11.30
N THR A 251 3.00 0.63 11.67
CA THR A 251 2.58 -0.44 10.75
C THR A 251 1.12 -0.26 10.32
N PHE A 252 0.24 0.07 11.26
CA PHE A 252 -1.18 0.29 10.96
C PHE A 252 -1.39 1.48 10.04
N LEU A 253 -0.78 2.64 10.38
CA LEU A 253 -0.85 3.86 9.57
C LEU A 253 -0.26 3.65 8.17
N TYR A 254 0.80 2.87 8.03
CA TYR A 254 1.36 2.52 6.74
C TYR A 254 0.34 1.78 5.84
N TYR A 255 -0.34 0.76 6.37
CA TYR A 255 -1.35 0.03 5.58
C TYR A 255 -2.61 0.85 5.34
N LEU A 256 -3.08 1.62 6.32
CA LEU A 256 -4.22 2.53 6.15
C LEU A 256 -3.92 3.60 5.09
N GLY A 257 -2.71 4.16 5.09
CA GLY A 257 -2.28 5.12 4.09
C GLY A 257 -2.22 4.51 2.68
N ARG A 258 -1.68 3.31 2.54
CA ARG A 258 -1.68 2.57 1.26
C ARG A 258 -3.08 2.23 0.77
N PHE A 259 -3.99 1.86 1.67
CA PHE A 259 -5.38 1.60 1.34
C PHE A 259 -6.05 2.88 0.80
N ASN A 260 -5.87 4.01 1.48
CA ASN A 260 -6.41 5.29 1.02
C ASN A 260 -5.82 5.71 -0.34
N LEU A 261 -4.51 5.50 -0.57
CA LEU A 261 -3.87 5.77 -1.86
C LEU A 261 -4.48 4.92 -2.98
N ALA A 262 -4.69 3.63 -2.76
CA ALA A 262 -5.31 2.74 -3.74
C ALA A 262 -6.75 3.14 -4.10
N ASN A 263 -7.48 3.74 -3.14
CA ASN A 263 -8.83 4.26 -3.33
C ASN A 263 -8.86 5.75 -3.74
N ALA A 264 -7.73 6.31 -4.20
CA ALA A 264 -7.59 7.70 -4.64
C ALA A 264 -7.89 8.78 -3.57
N HIS A 265 -7.88 8.42 -2.28
CA HIS A 265 -7.98 9.36 -1.16
C HIS A 265 -6.59 9.90 -0.77
N TYR A 266 -5.95 10.66 -1.67
CA TYR A 266 -4.54 11.07 -1.53
C TYR A 266 -4.25 11.91 -0.29
N LEU A 267 -5.17 12.79 0.10
CA LEU A 267 -5.02 13.64 1.28
C LEU A 267 -4.94 12.79 2.55
N ARG A 268 -5.96 11.94 2.78
CA ARG A 268 -6.01 10.99 3.89
C ARG A 268 -4.79 10.06 3.91
N ALA A 269 -4.39 9.55 2.74
CA ALA A 269 -3.19 8.73 2.59
C ALA A 269 -1.93 9.49 3.04
N SER A 270 -1.79 10.76 2.65
CA SER A 270 -0.66 11.59 3.02
C SER A 270 -0.57 11.82 4.53
N HIS A 271 -1.69 12.04 5.23
CA HIS A 271 -1.70 12.19 6.68
C HIS A 271 -1.22 10.92 7.39
N CYS A 272 -1.77 9.76 7.05
CA CYS A 272 -1.36 8.50 7.66
C CYS A 272 0.12 8.19 7.42
N LEU A 273 0.59 8.33 6.19
CA LEU A 273 1.97 8.02 5.84
C LEU A 273 2.96 9.03 6.43
N GLN A 274 2.55 10.31 6.56
CA GLN A 274 3.34 11.33 7.23
C GLN A 274 3.53 10.97 8.71
N GLU A 275 2.46 10.63 9.43
CA GLU A 275 2.55 10.21 10.83
C GLU A 275 3.39 8.95 11.01
N ALA A 276 3.21 7.96 10.13
CA ALA A 276 4.05 6.75 10.14
C ALA A 276 5.54 7.10 9.96
N TYR A 277 5.87 8.02 9.04
CA TYR A 277 7.25 8.44 8.79
C TYR A 277 7.85 9.22 9.98
N LEU A 278 7.09 10.10 10.61
CA LEU A 278 7.53 10.90 11.77
C LEU A 278 7.81 10.03 13.00
N GLN A 279 7.01 8.99 13.21
CA GLN A 279 7.17 8.05 14.32
C GLN A 279 8.26 6.99 14.06
N THR A 280 8.80 6.89 12.85
CA THR A 280 9.85 5.92 12.50
C THR A 280 11.24 6.54 12.73
N PRO A 281 12.08 5.98 13.63
CA PRO A 281 13.40 6.55 13.92
C PRO A 281 14.33 6.56 12.69
N PRO A 282 15.25 7.54 12.57
CA PRO A 282 16.15 7.66 11.42
C PRO A 282 17.06 6.45 11.16
N SER A 283 17.37 5.66 12.19
CA SER A 283 18.16 4.43 12.06
C SER A 283 17.47 3.36 11.22
N PHE A 284 16.13 3.36 11.13
CA PHE A 284 15.36 2.40 10.36
C PHE A 284 15.18 2.82 8.90
N VAL A 285 16.30 3.07 8.21
CA VAL A 285 16.34 3.57 6.82
C VAL A 285 15.42 2.78 5.89
N SER A 286 15.46 1.43 5.94
CA SER A 286 14.63 0.58 5.09
C SER A 286 13.12 0.81 5.29
N HIS A 287 12.68 0.96 6.54
CA HIS A 287 11.26 1.20 6.85
C HIS A 287 10.84 2.59 6.39
N ARG A 288 11.70 3.60 6.61
CA ARG A 288 11.49 4.96 6.12
C ARG A 288 11.41 5.01 4.59
N THR A 289 12.28 4.30 3.88
CA THR A 289 12.21 4.16 2.41
C THR A 289 10.88 3.55 1.97
N THR A 290 10.40 2.51 2.67
CA THR A 290 9.12 1.87 2.36
C THR A 290 7.94 2.81 2.57
N ILE A 291 7.94 3.62 3.63
CA ILE A 291 6.91 4.64 3.85
C ILE A 291 7.00 5.74 2.79
N LEU A 292 8.20 6.27 2.51
CA LEU A 292 8.41 7.33 1.51
C LEU A 292 8.06 6.91 0.09
N THR A 293 8.20 5.63 -0.24
CA THR A 293 7.76 5.06 -1.53
C THR A 293 6.30 5.40 -1.84
N TYR A 294 5.46 5.52 -0.82
CA TYR A 294 4.03 5.87 -0.97
C TYR A 294 3.73 7.32 -0.57
N LEU A 295 4.43 7.88 0.43
CA LEU A 295 4.21 9.26 0.87
C LEU A 295 4.55 10.28 -0.21
N ILE A 296 5.65 10.07 -0.95
CA ILE A 296 6.08 10.98 -2.02
C ILE A 296 5.03 11.05 -3.14
N PRO A 297 4.58 9.92 -3.75
CA PRO A 297 3.48 9.94 -4.72
C PRO A 297 2.20 10.60 -4.21
N CYS A 298 1.78 10.34 -2.96
CA CYS A 298 0.59 10.98 -2.39
C CYS A 298 0.72 12.52 -2.46
N ASN A 299 1.86 13.05 -2.04
CA ASN A 299 2.12 14.49 -2.08
C ASN A 299 2.23 15.03 -3.50
N ILE A 300 2.89 14.32 -4.43
CA ILE A 300 2.98 14.72 -5.84
C ILE A 300 1.58 14.86 -6.47
N LEU A 301 0.68 13.90 -6.19
CA LEU A 301 -0.71 13.91 -6.66
C LEU A 301 -1.54 15.06 -6.07
N LEU A 302 -1.14 15.56 -4.90
CA LEU A 302 -1.69 16.76 -4.24
C LEU A 302 -0.99 18.06 -4.69
N GLY A 303 -0.06 17.99 -5.64
CA GLY A 303 0.70 19.14 -6.15
C GLY A 303 1.84 19.61 -5.25
N ARG A 304 2.27 18.80 -4.28
CA ARG A 304 3.40 19.06 -3.39
C ARG A 304 4.59 18.19 -3.78
N PHE A 305 5.61 18.80 -4.37
CA PHE A 305 6.81 18.07 -4.78
C PHE A 305 7.81 17.92 -3.62
N PRO A 306 8.59 16.81 -3.57
CA PRO A 306 9.58 16.61 -2.54
C PRO A 306 10.65 17.71 -2.58
N SER A 307 11.09 18.16 -1.40
CA SER A 307 12.20 19.10 -1.28
C SER A 307 13.53 18.40 -1.56
N GLN A 308 14.53 19.17 -1.99
CA GLN A 308 15.88 18.67 -2.18
C GLN A 308 16.44 18.02 -0.89
N ASN A 309 16.24 18.68 0.26
CA ASN A 309 16.64 18.15 1.57
C ASN A 309 16.00 16.79 1.91
N LEU A 310 14.79 16.49 1.42
CA LEU A 310 14.17 15.17 1.61
C LEU A 310 14.82 14.14 0.68
N LEU A 311 15.08 14.50 -0.57
CA LEU A 311 15.66 13.62 -1.58
C LEU A 311 17.13 13.31 -1.30
N GLU A 312 17.86 14.15 -0.57
CA GLU A 312 19.25 13.91 -0.17
C GLU A 312 19.39 12.97 1.03
N ARG A 313 18.29 12.64 1.72
CA ARG A 313 18.31 11.71 2.86
C ARG A 313 18.64 10.28 2.41
N PRO A 314 19.32 9.47 3.25
CA PRO A 314 19.72 8.11 2.89
C PRO A 314 18.53 7.22 2.49
N GLU A 315 17.37 7.42 3.11
CA GLU A 315 16.16 6.66 2.78
C GLU A 315 15.49 7.02 1.44
N ALA A 316 15.90 8.12 0.79
CA ALA A 316 15.30 8.60 -0.47
C ALA A 316 16.32 8.69 -1.63
N ALA A 317 17.55 9.09 -1.35
CA ALA A 317 18.55 9.45 -2.35
C ALA A 317 18.86 8.33 -3.34
N ARG A 318 18.98 7.09 -2.85
CA ARG A 318 19.43 5.96 -3.68
C ARG A 318 18.34 5.40 -4.60
N THR A 319 17.10 5.33 -4.12
CA THR A 319 16.03 4.58 -4.79
C THR A 319 14.88 5.45 -5.26
N LEU A 320 14.51 6.49 -4.50
CA LEU A 320 13.30 7.27 -4.74
C LEU A 320 13.60 8.54 -5.55
N ALA A 321 14.73 9.20 -5.28
CA ALA A 321 15.12 10.41 -5.99
C ALA A 321 15.27 10.21 -7.51
N PRO A 322 15.93 9.13 -8.02
CA PRO A 322 16.06 8.91 -9.46
C PRO A 322 14.71 8.74 -10.17
N VAL A 323 13.69 8.21 -9.46
CA VAL A 323 12.36 7.97 -10.03
C VAL A 323 11.51 9.23 -9.98
N PHE A 324 11.40 9.86 -8.82
CA PHE A 324 10.43 10.93 -8.60
C PHE A 324 10.92 12.33 -8.97
N LEU A 325 12.23 12.59 -8.93
CA LEU A 325 12.74 13.92 -9.26
C LEU A 325 12.54 14.27 -10.75
N PRO A 326 12.95 13.42 -11.72
CA PRO A 326 12.71 13.69 -13.13
C PRO A 326 11.21 13.78 -13.45
N LEU A 327 10.40 12.92 -12.84
CA LEU A 327 8.94 12.96 -12.96
C LEU A 327 8.36 14.31 -12.50
N CYS A 328 8.78 14.81 -11.32
CA CYS A 328 8.35 16.10 -10.81
C CYS A 328 8.79 17.27 -11.71
N GLN A 329 9.99 17.20 -12.28
CA GLN A 329 10.49 18.20 -13.22
C GLN A 329 9.63 18.23 -14.49
N ALA A 330 9.32 17.08 -15.07
CA ALA A 330 8.46 16.96 -16.23
C ALA A 330 7.06 17.53 -15.98
N VAL A 331 6.45 17.20 -14.83
CA VAL A 331 5.14 17.76 -14.43
C VAL A 331 5.23 19.29 -14.23
N ARG A 332 6.29 19.79 -13.59
CA ARG A 332 6.50 21.23 -13.37
C ARG A 332 6.62 22.00 -14.68
N SER A 333 7.30 21.44 -15.68
CA SER A 333 7.54 22.08 -16.97
C SER A 333 6.43 21.83 -18.00
N GLY A 334 5.47 20.94 -17.71
CA GLY A 334 4.47 20.50 -18.69
C GLY A 334 5.08 19.69 -19.83
N ASN A 335 6.18 18.96 -19.58
CA ASN A 335 6.88 18.18 -20.60
C ASN A 335 6.34 16.75 -20.63
N PHE A 336 5.42 16.48 -21.55
CA PHE A 336 4.85 15.14 -21.74
C PHE A 336 5.89 14.12 -22.22
N ILE A 337 6.91 14.53 -22.98
CA ILE A 337 7.93 13.63 -23.53
C ILE A 337 8.77 13.06 -22.38
N ASP A 338 9.32 13.94 -21.55
CA ASP A 338 10.13 13.54 -20.39
C ASP A 338 9.27 12.75 -19.40
N PHE A 339 7.99 13.14 -19.22
CA PHE A 339 7.05 12.42 -18.37
C PHE A 339 6.89 10.96 -18.81
N GLN A 340 6.64 10.71 -20.11
CA GLN A 340 6.51 9.34 -20.63
C GLN A 340 7.83 8.58 -20.54
N ALA A 341 8.96 9.21 -20.83
CA ALA A 341 10.27 8.58 -20.70
C ALA A 341 10.56 8.15 -19.25
N CYS A 342 10.23 8.99 -18.27
CA CYS A 342 10.41 8.67 -16.84
C CYS A 342 9.53 7.51 -16.39
N LEU A 343 8.27 7.47 -16.83
CA LEU A 343 7.36 6.36 -16.51
C LEU A 343 7.83 5.05 -17.14
N GLN A 344 8.24 5.10 -18.42
CA GLN A 344 8.74 3.93 -19.15
C GLN A 344 10.03 3.37 -18.52
N GLN A 345 10.95 4.25 -18.09
CA GLN A 345 12.22 3.84 -17.46
C GLN A 345 12.01 3.04 -16.15
N HIS A 346 10.90 3.29 -15.45
CA HIS A 346 10.61 2.70 -14.15
C HIS A 346 9.31 1.89 -14.14
N GLU A 347 8.84 1.45 -15.30
CA GLU A 347 7.50 0.87 -15.50
C GLU A 347 7.26 -0.33 -14.58
N ASP A 348 8.16 -1.33 -14.59
CA ASP A 348 8.03 -2.56 -13.79
C ASP A 348 7.97 -2.25 -12.28
N TRP A 349 8.88 -1.40 -11.81
CA TRP A 349 8.93 -1.03 -10.40
C TRP A 349 7.68 -0.26 -9.96
N LEU A 350 7.22 0.70 -10.77
CA LEU A 350 5.99 1.45 -10.51
C LEU A 350 4.76 0.55 -10.55
N PHE A 351 4.73 -0.42 -11.46
CA PHE A 351 3.65 -1.40 -11.56
C PHE A 351 3.61 -2.29 -10.32
N ASP A 352 4.74 -2.85 -9.91
CA ASP A 352 4.86 -3.70 -8.71
C ASP A 352 4.47 -2.96 -7.42
N LYS A 353 4.74 -1.65 -7.36
CA LYS A 353 4.31 -0.82 -6.22
C LYS A 353 2.86 -0.38 -6.30
N GLY A 354 2.14 -0.61 -7.41
CA GLY A 354 0.78 -0.12 -7.63
C GLY A 354 0.70 1.39 -7.85
N LEU A 355 1.80 2.01 -8.30
CA LEU A 355 1.94 3.47 -8.50
C LEU A 355 1.85 3.89 -9.96
N LEU A 356 2.08 2.98 -10.91
CA LEU A 356 2.12 3.29 -12.34
C LEU A 356 0.83 3.96 -12.81
N LEU A 357 -0.33 3.34 -12.57
CA LEU A 357 -1.62 3.87 -13.04
C LEU A 357 -2.00 5.21 -12.38
N PRO A 358 -1.92 5.37 -11.03
CA PRO A 358 -2.16 6.67 -10.41
C PRO A 358 -1.27 7.77 -11.00
N LEU A 359 0.04 7.55 -11.11
CA LEU A 359 0.96 8.57 -11.62
C LEU A 359 0.71 8.87 -13.11
N THR A 360 0.44 7.85 -13.91
CA THR A 360 0.19 7.99 -15.36
C THR A 360 -1.04 8.85 -15.65
N HIS A 361 -2.15 8.60 -14.96
CA HIS A 361 -3.43 9.22 -15.30
C HIS A 361 -3.72 10.48 -14.47
N ARG A 362 -3.39 10.48 -13.18
CA ARG A 362 -3.80 11.56 -12.27
C ARG A 362 -2.86 12.76 -12.28
N LEU A 363 -1.66 12.64 -12.87
CA LEU A 363 -0.75 13.77 -13.08
C LEU A 363 -0.99 14.52 -14.39
N ARG A 364 -1.79 13.95 -15.32
CA ARG A 364 -2.10 14.60 -16.61
C ARG A 364 -2.72 15.99 -16.47
N PRO A 365 -3.69 16.26 -15.56
CA PRO A 365 -4.19 17.61 -15.36
C PRO A 365 -3.08 18.59 -14.94
N LEU A 366 -2.10 18.14 -14.15
CA LEU A 366 -0.98 19.00 -13.73
C LEU A 366 -0.01 19.30 -14.89
N LEU A 367 0.24 18.33 -15.78
CA LEU A 367 0.99 18.55 -17.01
C LEU A 367 0.31 19.56 -17.93
N TRP A 368 -0.99 19.39 -18.18
CA TRP A 368 -1.79 20.30 -18.99
C TRP A 368 -1.85 21.71 -18.39
N ARG A 369 -1.98 21.81 -17.07
CA ARG A 369 -1.91 23.08 -16.35
C ARG A 369 -0.55 23.77 -16.53
N SER A 370 0.56 23.02 -16.43
CA SER A 370 1.90 23.57 -16.64
C SER A 370 2.14 23.97 -18.09
N LEU A 371 1.64 23.18 -19.05
CA LEU A 371 1.69 23.47 -20.48
C LEU A 371 0.92 24.76 -20.79
N SER A 372 -0.33 24.89 -20.34
CA SER A 372 -1.16 26.08 -20.57
C SER A 372 -0.54 27.34 -19.96
N ARG A 373 0.05 27.23 -18.77
CA ARG A 373 0.81 28.33 -18.14
C ARG A 373 2.02 28.72 -18.98
N LYS A 374 2.77 27.75 -19.51
CA LYS A 374 3.96 28.01 -20.34
C LYS A 374 3.58 28.64 -21.67
N THR A 375 2.52 28.15 -22.32
CA THR A 375 1.97 28.76 -23.54
C THR A 375 1.53 30.19 -23.29
N PHE A 376 0.85 30.46 -22.18
CA PHE A 376 0.49 31.83 -21.80
C PHE A 376 1.71 32.71 -21.62
N LEU A 377 2.73 32.27 -20.88
CA LEU A 377 3.96 33.06 -20.68
C LEU A 377 4.69 33.39 -21.99
N LEU A 378 4.60 32.52 -22.99
CA LEU A 378 5.25 32.71 -24.30
C LEU A 378 4.44 33.61 -25.25
N THR A 379 3.12 33.67 -25.09
CA THR A 379 2.22 34.32 -26.06
C THR A 379 1.51 35.55 -25.53
N TYR A 380 1.48 35.73 -24.21
CA TYR A 380 0.84 36.87 -23.57
C TYR A 380 1.65 38.14 -23.77
N VAL A 381 1.02 39.13 -24.39
CA VAL A 381 1.54 40.49 -24.52
C VAL A 381 0.74 41.40 -23.58
N PRO A 382 1.37 42.00 -22.55
CA PRO A 382 0.66 42.91 -21.66
C PRO A 382 0.23 44.18 -22.43
N PRO A 383 -0.93 44.78 -22.10
CA PRO A 383 -1.33 46.06 -22.66
C PRO A 383 -0.25 47.13 -22.38
N THR A 384 0.06 47.95 -23.38
CA THR A 384 1.00 49.07 -23.25
C THR A 384 0.41 50.24 -22.45
N ASP A 385 -0.92 50.37 -22.44
CA ASP A 385 -1.65 51.36 -21.66
C ASP A 385 -1.96 50.84 -20.25
N ALA A 386 -1.47 51.56 -19.23
CA ALA A 386 -1.69 51.26 -17.82
C ALA A 386 -3.18 51.30 -17.41
N ASN A 387 -4.01 52.07 -18.13
CA ASN A 387 -5.44 52.17 -17.87
C ASN A 387 -6.29 51.14 -18.62
N SER A 388 -5.66 50.25 -19.40
CA SER A 388 -6.38 49.25 -20.19
C SER A 388 -7.28 48.36 -19.33
N ARG A 389 -8.53 48.18 -19.77
CA ARG A 389 -9.49 47.23 -19.18
C ARG A 389 -9.47 45.86 -19.84
N LYS A 390 -8.54 45.62 -20.77
CA LYS A 390 -8.42 44.31 -21.45
C LYS A 390 -8.09 43.23 -20.42
N ALA A 391 -8.89 42.17 -20.41
CA ALA A 391 -8.62 41.00 -19.60
C ALA A 391 -7.34 40.31 -20.08
N ALA A 392 -6.58 39.72 -19.16
CA ALA A 392 -5.50 38.83 -19.53
C ALA A 392 -6.10 37.52 -20.05
N THR A 393 -5.82 37.18 -21.31
CA THR A 393 -6.42 36.01 -21.98
C THR A 393 -5.35 35.11 -22.58
N LEU A 394 -5.55 33.80 -22.50
CA LEU A 394 -4.83 32.80 -23.30
C LEU A 394 -5.68 32.46 -24.53
N ASP A 395 -5.10 32.62 -25.72
CA ASP A 395 -5.73 32.14 -26.96
C ASP A 395 -5.59 30.62 -27.06
N LEU A 396 -6.72 29.92 -27.23
CA LEU A 396 -6.72 28.45 -27.26
C LEU A 396 -6.04 27.90 -28.52
N SER A 397 -5.99 28.67 -29.61
CA SER A 397 -5.25 28.28 -30.82
C SER A 397 -3.75 28.13 -30.58
N HIS A 398 -3.17 28.96 -29.70
CA HIS A 398 -1.77 28.85 -29.29
C HIS A 398 -1.53 27.58 -28.47
N LEU A 399 -2.46 27.24 -27.58
CA LEU A 399 -2.36 26.01 -26.78
C LEU A 399 -2.55 24.77 -27.64
N HIS A 400 -3.46 24.81 -28.61
CA HIS A 400 -3.65 23.78 -29.62
C HIS A 400 -2.38 23.55 -30.45
N THR A 401 -1.75 24.63 -30.95
CA THR A 401 -0.48 24.54 -31.68
C THR A 401 0.61 23.87 -30.85
N ALA A 402 0.74 24.26 -29.57
CA ALA A 402 1.70 23.64 -28.65
C ALA A 402 1.38 22.16 -28.38
N ALA A 403 0.11 21.80 -28.24
CA ALA A 403 -0.33 20.44 -28.02
C ALA A 403 -0.07 19.54 -29.23
N VAL A 404 -0.42 19.98 -30.45
CA VAL A 404 -0.14 19.27 -31.70
C VAL A 404 1.37 19.07 -31.88
N TYR A 405 2.17 20.10 -31.59
CA TYR A 405 3.62 19.97 -31.61
C TYR A 405 4.11 18.85 -30.69
N ILE A 406 3.64 18.81 -29.43
CA ILE A 406 4.06 17.79 -28.47
C ILE A 406 3.56 16.39 -28.87
N GLN A 407 2.32 16.27 -29.37
CA GLN A 407 1.79 15.00 -29.88
C GLN A 407 2.69 14.42 -30.98
N ARG A 408 3.05 15.24 -31.99
CA ARG A 408 3.99 14.82 -33.04
C ARG A 408 5.37 14.45 -32.49
N ARG A 409 5.87 15.18 -31.49
CA ARG A 409 7.13 14.81 -30.83
C ARG A 409 7.06 13.45 -30.14
N LEU A 410 5.94 13.10 -29.51
CA LEU A 410 5.73 11.77 -28.92
C LEU A 410 5.69 10.67 -29.99
N GLU A 411 5.13 10.98 -31.16
CA GLU A 411 5.09 10.11 -32.34
C GLU A 411 6.45 9.96 -33.04
N GLY A 412 7.51 10.58 -32.52
CA GLY A 412 8.87 10.44 -33.05
C GLY A 412 9.27 11.49 -34.09
N TRP A 413 8.47 12.53 -34.30
CA TRP A 413 8.86 13.64 -35.17
C TRP A 413 9.99 14.45 -34.53
N ILE A 414 10.91 14.95 -35.36
CA ILE A 414 12.14 15.62 -34.91
C ILE A 414 12.12 17.09 -35.37
N PRO A 415 12.61 18.06 -34.56
CA PRO A 415 12.76 19.44 -35.01
C PRO A 415 13.66 19.57 -36.24
N SER A 416 13.17 20.25 -37.28
CA SER A 416 13.92 20.50 -38.50
C SER A 416 15.12 21.42 -38.19
N GLY A 417 16.30 20.83 -38.03
CA GLY A 417 17.54 21.53 -37.67
C GLY A 417 18.42 20.83 -36.64
N SER A 418 17.90 19.83 -35.91
CA SER A 418 18.70 19.09 -34.91
C SER A 418 19.49 17.91 -35.49
N GLY A 419 19.52 17.76 -36.82
CA GLY A 419 20.10 16.61 -37.53
C GLY A 419 21.37 16.89 -38.35
N SER A 420 22.13 17.94 -38.07
CA SER A 420 23.47 18.08 -38.67
C SER A 420 24.48 17.26 -37.85
N GLY A 421 24.60 15.96 -38.16
CA GLY A 421 25.80 15.21 -37.80
C GLY A 421 27.05 15.87 -38.42
N PRO A 422 28.27 15.61 -37.91
CA PRO A 422 29.49 16.36 -38.28
C PRO A 422 29.93 16.28 -39.77
N GLY A 423 29.17 15.63 -40.65
CA GLY A 423 29.55 15.35 -42.04
C GLY A 423 28.71 16.01 -43.14
N SER A 424 27.56 16.65 -42.85
CA SER A 424 26.70 17.19 -43.92
C SER A 424 26.82 18.70 -44.08
N ARG A 425 27.89 19.16 -44.74
CA ARG A 425 27.97 20.52 -45.30
C ARG A 425 27.20 20.56 -46.62
N SER A 426 25.87 20.60 -46.54
CA SER A 426 25.05 20.95 -47.71
C SER A 426 25.13 22.46 -47.95
N ALA A 427 25.64 22.84 -49.13
CA ALA A 427 25.77 24.20 -49.65
C ALA A 427 24.41 24.83 -50.02
N ALA A 428 23.40 24.68 -49.16
CA ALA A 428 22.10 25.29 -49.37
C ALA A 428 22.14 26.77 -48.93
N ASN A 429 21.81 27.64 -49.88
CA ASN A 429 21.79 29.10 -49.76
C ASN A 429 20.96 29.54 -48.53
N PRO A 430 21.50 30.37 -47.60
CA PRO A 430 20.83 30.75 -46.36
C PRO A 430 19.48 31.45 -46.58
N LEU A 431 19.29 32.13 -47.72
CA LEU A 431 18.01 32.71 -48.10
C LEU A 431 16.97 31.64 -48.46
N LEU A 432 17.38 30.55 -49.11
CA LEU A 432 16.50 29.44 -49.46
C LEU A 432 16.07 28.65 -48.22
N LYS A 433 16.99 28.44 -47.25
CA LYS A 433 16.65 27.84 -45.95
C LYS A 433 15.63 28.68 -45.17
N LYS A 434 15.80 30.01 -45.20
CA LYS A 434 14.88 30.98 -44.56
C LYS A 434 13.53 31.06 -45.27
N ALA A 435 13.52 30.87 -46.60
CA ALA A 435 12.28 30.79 -47.39
C ALA A 435 11.53 29.47 -47.10
N THR A 436 12.22 28.33 -47.10
CA THR A 436 11.58 27.03 -46.83
C THR A 436 11.16 26.87 -45.36
N SER A 437 11.85 27.48 -44.41
CA SER A 437 11.39 27.52 -43.00
C SER A 437 10.12 28.34 -42.81
N ASN A 438 9.86 29.31 -43.70
CA ASN A 438 8.65 30.14 -43.70
C ASN A 438 7.51 29.52 -44.53
N SER A 439 7.77 28.48 -45.32
CA SER A 439 6.79 27.81 -46.18
C SER A 439 6.36 26.41 -45.72
N ALA A 440 6.93 25.90 -44.62
CA ALA A 440 6.51 24.63 -44.04
C ALA A 440 5.37 24.85 -43.05
N GLU A 441 4.26 24.12 -43.22
CA GLU A 441 3.13 24.11 -42.27
C GLU A 441 3.54 23.63 -40.86
N THR A 442 4.74 23.07 -40.71
CA THR A 442 5.23 22.50 -39.46
C THR A 442 6.76 22.62 -39.37
N THR A 443 7.27 22.90 -38.17
CA THR A 443 8.72 22.96 -37.86
C THR A 443 9.35 21.59 -37.57
N LEU A 444 8.60 20.51 -37.82
CA LEU A 444 8.97 19.13 -37.55
C LEU A 444 9.13 18.33 -38.85
N SER A 445 10.18 17.52 -38.92
CA SER A 445 10.36 16.52 -39.98
C SER A 445 9.78 15.17 -39.55
N PRO A 446 9.10 14.45 -40.46
CA PRO A 446 8.55 13.13 -40.16
C PRO A 446 9.66 12.10 -39.90
N PRO A 447 9.42 11.12 -39.01
CA PRO A 447 10.34 10.00 -38.80
C PRO A 447 10.47 9.11 -40.05
N PRO A 448 11.65 8.55 -40.33
CA PRO A 448 11.91 7.78 -41.55
C PRO A 448 11.07 6.50 -41.69
N GLU A 449 10.67 5.90 -40.57
CA GLU A 449 9.86 4.66 -40.52
C GLU A 449 8.36 4.94 -40.30
N GLY A 450 7.92 6.20 -40.41
CA GLY A 450 6.56 6.61 -40.06
C GLY A 450 6.36 6.84 -38.55
N PRO A 451 5.20 7.41 -38.16
CA PRO A 451 4.95 7.79 -36.77
C PRO A 451 4.91 6.58 -35.83
N ARG A 452 5.57 6.70 -34.68
CA ARG A 452 5.57 5.69 -33.62
C ARG A 452 4.14 5.46 -33.13
N ARG A 453 3.75 4.19 -33.02
CA ARG A 453 2.48 3.78 -32.38
C ARG A 453 2.58 3.97 -30.88
N LEU A 454 1.69 4.79 -30.33
CA LEU A 454 1.62 5.14 -28.93
C LEU A 454 0.58 4.26 -28.22
N ARG A 455 0.91 3.79 -27.02
CA ARG A 455 -0.06 3.16 -26.11
C ARG A 455 -1.14 4.17 -25.72
N PRO A 456 -2.35 3.74 -25.32
CA PRO A 456 -3.43 4.64 -24.91
C PRO A 456 -3.01 5.73 -23.91
N ASN A 457 -2.09 5.40 -22.99
CA ASN A 457 -1.57 6.28 -21.96
C ASN A 457 -0.35 7.14 -22.39
N GLU A 458 0.19 6.96 -23.59
CA GLU A 458 1.41 7.65 -24.05
C GLU A 458 1.12 9.00 -24.73
N GLY A 459 0.03 9.10 -25.51
CA GLY A 459 -0.37 10.33 -26.21
C GLY A 459 -0.97 11.42 -25.31
N LEU A 460 -1.15 12.64 -25.83
CA LEU A 460 -1.72 13.76 -25.06
C LEU A 460 -3.16 13.50 -24.61
N LEU A 461 -3.96 12.93 -25.51
CA LEU A 461 -5.35 12.53 -25.27
C LEU A 461 -5.40 11.01 -25.12
N TRP A 462 -5.33 10.29 -26.24
CA TRP A 462 -5.38 8.83 -26.31
C TRP A 462 -4.51 8.30 -27.46
N GLY A 463 -3.39 7.63 -27.13
CA GLY A 463 -2.50 7.06 -28.15
C GLY A 463 -2.11 8.05 -29.26
N ASN A 464 -2.33 7.69 -30.52
CA ASN A 464 -2.07 8.54 -31.70
C ASN A 464 -3.25 9.42 -32.12
N ALA A 465 -4.26 9.62 -31.27
CA ALA A 465 -5.39 10.48 -31.60
C ALA A 465 -4.91 11.91 -31.90
N GLU A 466 -5.43 12.49 -32.98
CA GLU A 466 -5.18 13.88 -33.33
C GLU A 466 -5.75 14.79 -32.25
N VAL A 467 -5.00 15.83 -31.88
CA VAL A 467 -5.46 16.83 -30.90
C VAL A 467 -6.27 17.89 -31.64
N THR A 468 -7.57 17.97 -31.37
CA THR A 468 -8.46 18.98 -31.95
C THR A 468 -8.52 20.24 -31.07
N GLN A 469 -9.12 21.32 -31.59
CA GLN A 469 -9.35 22.53 -30.80
C GLN A 469 -10.37 22.29 -29.67
N ASP A 470 -11.40 21.49 -29.94
CA ASP A 470 -12.43 21.13 -28.96
C ASP A 470 -11.83 20.35 -27.78
N ASP A 471 -10.86 19.46 -28.04
CA ASP A 471 -10.16 18.73 -26.98
C ASP A 471 -9.39 19.67 -26.05
N VAL A 472 -8.76 20.71 -26.61
CA VAL A 472 -8.01 21.71 -25.86
C VAL A 472 -8.97 22.56 -25.03
N GLU A 473 -10.08 23.00 -25.63
CA GLU A 473 -11.12 23.74 -24.92
C GLU A 473 -11.68 22.94 -23.75
N MET A 474 -12.04 21.67 -23.97
CA MET A 474 -12.53 20.75 -22.95
C MET A 474 -11.51 20.53 -21.83
N THR A 475 -10.23 20.39 -22.20
CA THR A 475 -9.14 20.26 -21.23
C THR A 475 -9.03 21.50 -20.35
N VAL A 476 -9.07 22.71 -20.93
CA VAL A 476 -9.02 23.96 -20.17
C VAL A 476 -10.26 24.12 -19.28
N ALA A 477 -11.45 23.82 -19.80
CA ALA A 477 -12.69 23.83 -19.01
C ALA A 477 -12.59 22.88 -17.80
N THR A 478 -12.04 21.69 -18.00
CA THR A 478 -11.82 20.71 -16.92
C THR A 478 -10.82 21.23 -15.88
N LEU A 479 -9.74 21.90 -16.30
CA LEU A 479 -8.78 22.52 -15.37
C LEU A 479 -9.40 23.65 -14.55
N VAL A 480 -10.31 24.42 -15.16
CA VAL A 480 -11.08 25.46 -14.47
C VAL A 480 -12.01 24.82 -13.43
N GLN A 481 -12.77 23.80 -13.82
CA GLN A 481 -13.67 23.07 -12.90
C GLN A 481 -12.91 22.47 -11.71
N GLN A 482 -11.69 21.96 -11.94
CA GLN A 482 -10.85 21.38 -10.89
C GLN A 482 -10.15 22.42 -9.99
N GLY A 483 -10.32 23.72 -10.27
CA GLY A 483 -9.66 24.84 -9.59
C GLY A 483 -8.17 25.00 -9.93
N LEU A 484 -7.67 24.24 -10.91
CA LEU A 484 -6.25 24.26 -11.33
C LEU A 484 -5.92 25.46 -12.21
N MET A 485 -6.94 26.04 -12.85
CA MET A 485 -6.92 27.33 -13.54
C MET A 485 -8.08 28.18 -13.01
N HIS A 486 -7.90 29.49 -12.88
CA HIS A 486 -8.92 30.38 -12.33
C HIS A 486 -9.32 31.46 -13.34
N GLY A 487 -10.55 31.35 -13.85
CA GLY A 487 -11.05 32.13 -14.97
C GLY A 487 -12.28 31.48 -15.59
N PHE A 488 -12.59 31.85 -16.83
CA PHE A 488 -13.65 31.21 -17.62
C PHE A 488 -13.23 31.02 -19.08
N VAL A 489 -13.83 30.05 -19.75
CA VAL A 489 -13.64 29.81 -21.18
C VAL A 489 -14.68 30.64 -21.95
N ALA A 490 -14.21 31.54 -22.80
CA ALA A 490 -15.04 32.29 -23.74
C ALA A 490 -15.09 31.53 -25.07
N HIS A 491 -15.98 30.54 -25.16
CA HIS A 491 -16.13 29.65 -26.32
C HIS A 491 -16.18 30.39 -27.65
N GLY A 492 -17.10 31.37 -27.79
CA GLY A 492 -17.26 32.14 -29.03
C GLY A 492 -16.05 33.00 -29.43
N GLN A 493 -15.06 33.16 -28.55
CA GLN A 493 -13.80 33.87 -28.83
C GLN A 493 -12.59 32.92 -28.88
N GLY A 494 -12.76 31.62 -28.59
CA GLY A 494 -11.66 30.66 -28.51
C GLY A 494 -10.61 31.04 -27.46
N ARG A 495 -11.01 31.61 -26.31
CA ARG A 495 -10.09 32.19 -25.32
C ARG A 495 -10.39 31.76 -23.90
N PHE A 496 -9.35 31.60 -23.10
CA PHE A 496 -9.46 31.51 -21.64
C PHE A 496 -9.18 32.88 -21.02
N ALA A 497 -10.16 33.44 -20.31
CA ALA A 497 -10.07 34.75 -19.65
C ALA A 497 -9.77 34.60 -18.16
N ILE A 498 -8.69 35.28 -17.71
CA ILE A 498 -8.21 35.20 -16.33
C ILE A 498 -8.95 36.21 -15.45
N ILE A 499 -9.53 35.74 -14.34
CA ILE A 499 -10.18 36.58 -13.34
C ILE A 499 -9.15 37.04 -12.30
N GLY A 500 -9.18 38.32 -11.92
CA GLY A 500 -8.33 38.86 -10.84
C GLY A 500 -6.89 39.20 -11.25
N ALA A 501 -6.58 39.20 -12.55
CA ALA A 501 -5.25 39.49 -13.07
C ALA A 501 -4.70 40.87 -12.63
N LYS A 502 -5.56 41.88 -12.46
CA LYS A 502 -5.14 43.22 -11.99
C LYS A 502 -4.69 43.25 -10.53
N ALA A 503 -5.24 42.38 -9.68
CA ALA A 503 -4.96 42.38 -8.25
C ALA A 503 -3.72 41.55 -7.89
N LYS A 504 -3.53 40.39 -8.53
CA LYS A 504 -2.46 39.42 -8.19
C LYS A 504 -1.43 39.21 -9.31
N GLY A 505 -1.58 39.89 -10.44
CA GLY A 505 -0.86 39.60 -11.67
C GLY A 505 -1.48 38.41 -12.44
N PRO A 506 -1.35 38.37 -13.78
CA PRO A 506 -2.09 37.42 -14.62
C PRO A 506 -1.71 35.96 -14.35
N VAL A 507 -0.43 35.67 -14.08
CA VAL A 507 0.05 34.29 -13.90
C VAL A 507 -0.43 33.70 -12.57
N VAL A 508 -0.29 34.46 -11.47
CA VAL A 508 -0.71 33.99 -10.13
C VAL A 508 -2.23 33.92 -10.05
N ALA A 509 -2.93 34.87 -10.69
CA ALA A 509 -4.39 34.87 -10.75
C ALA A 509 -4.95 33.74 -11.60
N GLY A 510 -4.31 33.40 -12.74
CA GLY A 510 -4.80 32.38 -13.66
C GLY A 510 -4.41 30.94 -13.29
N TRP A 511 -3.29 30.75 -12.60
CA TRP A 511 -2.75 29.43 -12.24
C TRP A 511 -2.43 29.36 -10.74
N PRO A 512 -3.46 29.18 -9.89
CA PRO A 512 -3.28 29.12 -8.43
C PRO A 512 -2.40 27.94 -8.00
N SER A 513 -1.95 27.96 -6.74
CA SER A 513 -1.21 26.84 -6.15
C SER A 513 -2.05 25.57 -6.19
N VAL A 514 -1.50 24.48 -6.72
CA VAL A 514 -2.22 23.20 -6.85
C VAL A 514 -2.66 22.68 -5.49
N TRP A 515 -1.80 22.78 -4.47
CA TRP A 515 -2.13 22.35 -3.11
C TRP A 515 -3.31 23.12 -2.52
N GLN A 516 -3.31 24.45 -2.67
CA GLN A 516 -4.42 25.30 -2.20
C GLN A 516 -5.70 24.98 -2.98
N ALA A 517 -5.60 24.87 -4.30
CA ALA A 517 -6.73 24.50 -5.15
C ALA A 517 -7.34 23.14 -4.80
N VAL A 518 -6.52 22.16 -4.37
CA VAL A 518 -7.00 20.85 -3.90
C VAL A 518 -7.63 20.93 -2.51
N ARG A 519 -7.03 21.68 -1.59
CA ARG A 519 -7.52 21.84 -0.21
C ARG A 519 -8.82 22.63 -0.15
N ASP A 520 -8.95 23.66 -0.98
CA ASP A 520 -10.08 24.57 -1.00
C ASP A 520 -11.23 24.04 -1.88
N ARG A 521 -11.13 22.79 -2.38
CA ARG A 521 -12.23 22.17 -3.13
C ARG A 521 -13.47 22.10 -2.25
N ARG A 522 -14.56 22.62 -2.80
CA ARG A 522 -15.90 22.48 -2.23
C ARG A 522 -16.36 21.04 -2.50
N TYR A 523 -16.84 20.38 -1.45
CA TYR A 523 -17.53 19.10 -1.53
C TYR A 523 -19.02 19.36 -1.24
N ASP A 524 -19.90 18.56 -1.84
CA ASP A 524 -21.35 18.70 -1.65
C ASP A 524 -21.79 18.32 -0.22
N GLU A 525 -20.99 17.48 0.46
CA GLU A 525 -21.18 17.05 1.85
C GLU A 525 -20.17 17.73 2.79
N GLU A 526 -20.47 17.76 4.09
CA GLU A 526 -19.49 18.15 5.12
C GLU A 526 -18.27 17.24 5.03
N PHE A 527 -17.13 17.81 4.64
CA PHE A 527 -15.87 17.11 4.46
C PHE A 527 -14.81 17.72 5.36
N ASP A 528 -14.42 16.99 6.40
CA ASP A 528 -13.22 17.33 7.17
C ASP A 528 -11.96 16.79 6.45
N PRO A 529 -11.09 17.66 5.93
CA PRO A 529 -9.86 17.24 5.25
C PRO A 529 -8.85 16.54 6.17
N ASP A 530 -8.92 16.78 7.48
CA ASP A 530 -7.98 16.25 8.47
C ASP A 530 -8.49 14.94 9.12
N GLU A 531 -9.74 14.57 8.87
CA GLU A 531 -10.33 13.30 9.31
C GLU A 531 -9.91 12.14 8.39
N VAL A 532 -9.44 11.06 9.00
CA VAL A 532 -9.12 9.82 8.29
C VAL A 532 -9.91 8.65 8.86
N PRO A 533 -10.91 8.12 8.13
CA PRO A 533 -11.65 6.93 8.54
C PRO A 533 -10.73 5.75 8.82
N GLY A 534 -10.98 5.05 9.94
CA GLY A 534 -10.12 3.95 10.40
C GLY A 534 -8.95 4.40 11.28
N TRP A 535 -8.69 5.70 11.43
CA TRP A 535 -7.71 6.21 12.38
C TRP A 535 -8.39 6.83 13.59
N VAL A 536 -8.46 6.06 14.69
CA VAL A 536 -8.96 6.55 15.97
C VAL A 536 -7.86 7.41 16.62
N LYS A 537 -7.97 8.74 16.46
CA LYS A 537 -7.13 9.71 17.17
C LYS A 537 -7.57 9.75 18.65
N GLY A 538 -6.58 9.74 19.54
CA GLY A 538 -6.77 9.76 20.99
C GLY A 538 -6.62 11.16 21.56
#